data_AF-A0A6A6THB5-F1
#
_entry.id   AF-A0A6A6THB5-F1
#
_cell.length_a   1.000
_cell.length_b   1.000
_cell.length_c   1.000
_cell.angle_alpha   90.00
_cell.angle_beta   90.00
_cell.angle_gamma   90.00
#
_symmetry.space_group_name_H-M   'P 1'
#
loop_
_entity.id
_entity.type
_entity.pdbx_description
1 polymer ?
#
loop_
_entity_poly.entity_id
_entity_poly.type
_entity_poly.pdbx_seq_one_letter_code
_entity_poly.pdbx_strand_id
1 'polypeptide(L)'
;MDSARDRIDEIVMLRAQKWQLERRLQTEYLARIRTEEQVQALHAIHSKASQDFAVRDEYRAQESRELYTYAFNVHNELEEAKRSASLLDNDSTPEMKVPASDSVSLRKHRRKHRKPKDRVVKCTHCYFQGLDCDNGARCEACVKGKIECKRRQCNTYGHGPGKCRRRNCPFAHPEDGYPNTINVHNRKVMQTKGRPALSY
;
A
#
# COMPACT_ATOMS: atom_id res chain seq x y z
N MET A 1 -52.84 43.32 -46.91
CA MET A 1 -53.45 42.47 -45.85
C MET A 1 -52.41 41.54 -45.19
N ASP A 2 -51.15 41.56 -45.65
CA ASP A 2 -50.12 40.61 -45.24
C ASP A 2 -49.61 40.85 -43.81
N SER A 3 -49.59 42.11 -43.36
CA SER A 3 -49.12 42.48 -42.00
C SER A 3 -49.87 41.81 -40.84
N ALA A 4 -51.14 41.42 -41.02
CA ALA A 4 -51.90 40.74 -39.97
C ALA A 4 -51.52 39.26 -39.85
N ARG A 5 -51.15 38.60 -40.97
CA ARG A 5 -50.71 37.20 -40.98
C ARG A 5 -49.32 37.06 -40.36
N ASP A 6 -48.40 37.95 -40.73
CA ASP A 6 -47.04 37.97 -40.19
C ASP A 6 -47.02 38.06 -38.66
N ARG A 7 -47.91 38.90 -38.08
CA ARG A 7 -48.05 39.04 -36.62
C ARG A 7 -48.60 37.77 -35.95
N ILE A 8 -49.49 37.04 -36.62
CA ILE A 8 -50.03 35.78 -36.08
C ILE A 8 -48.94 34.71 -36.06
N ASP A 9 -48.18 34.59 -37.15
CA ASP A 9 -47.08 33.63 -37.25
C ASP A 9 -45.98 33.93 -36.22
N GLU A 10 -45.65 35.20 -36.01
CA GLU A 10 -44.73 35.64 -34.94
C GLU A 10 -45.22 35.21 -33.56
N ILE A 11 -46.51 35.41 -33.23
CA ILE A 11 -47.09 34.99 -31.95
C ILE A 11 -47.03 33.47 -31.78
N VAL A 12 -47.31 32.70 -32.82
CA VAL A 12 -47.24 31.23 -32.78
C VAL A 12 -45.79 30.77 -32.54
N MET A 13 -44.82 31.37 -33.23
CA MET A 13 -43.41 31.07 -33.02
C MET A 13 -42.96 31.39 -31.58
N LEU A 14 -43.32 32.57 -31.06
CA LEU A 14 -42.97 32.97 -29.69
C LEU A 14 -43.60 32.04 -28.64
N ARG A 15 -44.84 31.59 -28.85
CA ARG A 15 -45.48 30.59 -27.97
C ARG A 15 -44.77 29.25 -28.01
N ALA A 16 -44.36 28.79 -29.20
CA ALA A 16 -43.60 27.56 -29.35
C ALA A 16 -42.23 27.66 -28.67
N GLN A 17 -41.52 28.79 -28.83
CA GLN A 17 -40.25 29.06 -28.16
C GLN A 17 -40.41 29.10 -26.64
N LYS A 18 -41.43 29.80 -26.13
CA LYS A 18 -41.74 29.85 -24.69
C LYS A 18 -41.95 28.45 -24.13
N TRP A 19 -42.78 27.64 -24.80
CA TRP A 19 -43.06 26.27 -24.38
C TRP A 19 -41.79 25.40 -24.37
N GLN A 20 -40.92 25.55 -25.38
CA GLN A 20 -39.63 24.84 -25.42
C GLN A 20 -38.72 25.25 -24.27
N LEU A 21 -38.66 26.55 -23.94
CA LEU A 21 -37.87 27.06 -22.81
C LEU A 21 -38.42 26.56 -21.47
N GLU A 22 -39.73 26.59 -21.26
CA GLU A 22 -40.36 26.05 -20.05
C GLU A 22 -40.05 24.56 -19.87
N ARG A 23 -40.11 23.78 -20.97
CA ARG A 23 -39.75 22.36 -20.94
C ARG A 23 -38.27 22.15 -20.60
N ARG A 24 -37.36 22.95 -21.20
CA ARG A 24 -35.92 22.90 -20.88
C ARG A 24 -35.66 23.23 -19.41
N LEU A 25 -36.25 24.31 -18.91
CA LEU A 25 -36.14 24.72 -17.52
C LEU A 25 -36.64 23.63 -16.57
N GLN A 26 -37.77 22.99 -16.89
CA GLN A 26 -38.30 21.88 -16.09
C GLN A 26 -37.33 20.68 -16.09
N THR A 27 -36.73 20.35 -17.24
CA THR A 27 -35.75 19.24 -17.30
C THR A 27 -34.48 19.55 -16.52
N GLU A 28 -33.99 20.78 -16.57
CA GLU A 28 -32.81 21.23 -15.82
C GLU A 28 -33.10 21.24 -14.31
N TYR A 29 -34.28 21.71 -13.91
CA TYR A 29 -34.73 21.69 -12.52
C TYR A 29 -34.74 20.26 -11.94
N LEU A 30 -35.32 19.30 -12.67
CA LEU A 30 -35.31 17.89 -12.25
C LEU A 30 -33.91 17.27 -12.27
N ALA A 31 -33.05 17.68 -13.21
CA ALA A 31 -31.64 17.26 -13.21
C ALA A 31 -30.93 17.76 -11.94
N ARG A 32 -31.16 19.01 -11.54
CA ARG A 32 -30.58 19.59 -10.33
C ARG A 32 -31.03 18.84 -9.07
N ILE A 33 -32.31 18.54 -8.92
CA ILE A 33 -32.81 17.75 -7.78
C ILE A 33 -32.09 16.40 -7.69
N ARG A 34 -31.97 15.68 -8.82
CA ARG A 34 -31.25 14.39 -8.85
C ARG A 34 -29.79 14.53 -8.45
N THR A 35 -29.12 15.59 -8.88
CA THR A 35 -27.72 15.83 -8.47
C THR A 35 -27.61 16.16 -6.98
N GLU A 36 -28.55 16.91 -6.42
CA GLU A 36 -28.59 17.21 -4.98
C GLU A 36 -28.82 15.93 -4.16
N GLU A 37 -29.71 15.05 -4.58
CA GLU A 37 -29.92 13.72 -3.97
C GLU A 37 -28.65 12.85 -4.04
N GLN A 38 -27.95 12.84 -5.18
CA GLN A 38 -26.67 12.13 -5.32
C GLN A 38 -25.60 12.68 -4.38
N VAL A 39 -25.49 14.00 -4.23
CA VAL A 39 -24.56 14.63 -3.31
C VAL A 39 -24.89 14.27 -1.86
N GLN A 40 -26.16 14.27 -1.48
CA GLN A 40 -26.59 13.84 -0.14
C GLN A 40 -26.26 12.37 0.12
N ALA A 41 -26.49 11.49 -0.86
CA ALA A 41 -26.13 10.07 -0.75
C ALA A 41 -24.61 9.87 -0.58
N LEU A 42 -23.79 10.61 -1.33
CA LEU A 42 -22.33 10.59 -1.17
C LEU A 42 -21.89 11.09 0.20
N HIS A 43 -22.51 12.15 0.72
CA HIS A 43 -22.23 12.66 2.05
C HIS A 43 -22.57 11.62 3.14
N ALA A 44 -23.69 10.91 3.00
CA ALA A 44 -24.05 9.83 3.92
C ALA A 44 -23.05 8.66 3.88
N ILE A 45 -22.59 8.27 2.69
CA ILE A 45 -21.54 7.23 2.53
C ILE A 45 -20.23 7.68 3.19
N HIS A 46 -19.81 8.92 2.98
CA HIS A 46 -18.58 9.46 3.57
C HIS A 46 -18.67 9.54 5.10
N SER A 47 -19.80 10.01 5.64
CA SER A 47 -20.05 10.08 7.08
C SER A 47 -19.98 8.68 7.71
N LYS A 48 -20.66 7.69 7.12
CA LYS A 48 -20.61 6.31 7.58
C LYS A 48 -19.20 5.73 7.53
N ALA A 49 -18.49 5.93 6.43
CA ALA A 49 -17.11 5.47 6.31
C ALA A 49 -16.21 6.09 7.40
N SER A 50 -16.39 7.39 7.69
CA SER A 50 -15.66 8.06 8.76
C SER A 50 -15.95 7.47 10.15
N GLN A 51 -17.20 7.12 10.42
CA GLN A 51 -17.59 6.45 11.67
C GLN A 51 -16.96 5.05 11.76
N ASP A 52 -17.02 4.26 10.68
CA ASP A 52 -16.42 2.93 10.61
C ASP A 52 -14.89 2.98 10.83
N PHE A 53 -14.22 4.02 10.32
CA PHE A 53 -12.80 4.24 10.58
C PHE A 53 -12.52 4.57 12.05
N ALA A 54 -13.31 5.45 12.67
CA ALA A 54 -13.17 5.80 14.09
C ALA A 54 -13.33 4.57 14.99
N VAL A 55 -14.36 3.75 14.76
CA VAL A 55 -14.59 2.51 15.51
C VAL A 55 -13.43 1.53 15.37
N ARG A 56 -12.88 1.38 14.16
CA ARG A 56 -11.71 0.50 13.92
C ARG A 56 -10.45 0.99 14.63
N ASP A 57 -10.23 2.30 14.67
CA ASP A 57 -9.07 2.87 15.35
C ASP A 57 -9.20 2.75 16.86
N GLU A 58 -10.40 2.94 17.43
CA GLU A 58 -10.69 2.67 18.84
C GLU A 58 -10.45 1.19 19.21
N TYR A 59 -10.92 0.26 18.38
CA TYR A 59 -10.69 -1.18 18.56
C TYR A 59 -9.19 -1.52 18.57
N ARG A 60 -8.42 -0.99 17.62
CA ARG A 60 -6.95 -1.17 17.58
C ARG A 60 -6.26 -0.58 18.81
N ALA A 61 -6.73 0.58 19.27
CA ALA A 61 -6.19 1.21 20.47
C ALA A 61 -6.51 0.40 21.74
N GLN A 62 -7.66 -0.26 21.79
CA GLN A 62 -8.02 -1.19 22.86
C GLN A 62 -7.14 -2.45 22.82
N GLU A 63 -7.04 -3.11 21.67
CA GLU A 63 -6.19 -4.29 21.48
C GLU A 63 -4.72 -4.00 21.87
N SER A 64 -4.21 -2.82 21.49
CA SER A 64 -2.86 -2.38 21.87
C SER A 64 -2.70 -2.20 23.39
N ARG A 65 -3.73 -1.71 24.08
CA ARG A 65 -3.73 -1.56 25.55
C ARG A 65 -3.76 -2.91 26.25
N GLU A 66 -4.52 -3.86 25.75
CA GLU A 66 -4.58 -5.23 26.27
C GLU A 66 -3.24 -5.94 26.10
N LEU A 67 -2.63 -5.86 24.91
CA LEU A 67 -1.31 -6.43 24.64
C LEU A 67 -0.21 -5.82 25.52
N TYR A 68 -0.25 -4.50 25.72
CA TYR A 68 0.70 -3.82 26.61
C TYR A 68 0.56 -4.30 28.06
N THR A 69 -0.68 -4.40 28.55
CA THR A 69 -0.97 -4.87 29.91
C THR A 69 -0.50 -6.32 30.09
N TYR A 70 -0.78 -7.18 29.12
CA TYR A 70 -0.31 -8.56 29.13
C TYR A 70 1.23 -8.65 29.17
N ALA A 71 1.92 -7.93 28.27
CA ALA A 71 3.38 -7.94 28.23
C ALA A 71 4.00 -7.40 29.53
N PHE A 72 3.39 -6.38 30.13
CA PHE A 72 3.80 -5.83 31.42
C PHE A 72 3.68 -6.85 32.54
N ASN A 73 2.56 -7.59 32.61
CA ASN A 73 2.35 -8.63 33.61
C ASN A 73 3.36 -9.77 33.46
N VAL A 74 3.59 -10.26 32.24
CA VAL A 74 4.60 -11.30 31.95
C VAL A 74 6.00 -10.84 32.35
N HIS A 75 6.34 -9.58 32.12
CA HIS A 75 7.62 -9.03 32.55
C HIS A 75 7.76 -9.04 34.08
N ASN A 76 6.71 -8.63 34.81
CA ASN A 76 6.74 -8.65 36.28
C ASN A 76 6.86 -10.07 36.84
N GLU A 77 6.11 -11.03 36.30
CA GLU A 77 6.20 -12.45 36.70
C GLU A 77 7.61 -13.01 36.47
N LEU A 78 8.26 -12.65 35.36
CA LEU A 78 9.62 -13.07 35.07
C LEU A 78 10.64 -12.47 36.06
N GLU A 79 10.48 -11.21 36.43
CA GLU A 79 11.33 -10.54 37.42
C GLU A 79 11.11 -11.11 38.83
N GLU A 80 9.89 -11.44 39.21
CA GLU A 80 9.58 -12.14 40.46
C GLU A 80 10.21 -13.54 40.49
N ALA A 81 10.09 -14.30 39.41
CA ALA A 81 10.72 -15.62 39.29
C ALA A 81 12.26 -15.54 39.44
N LYS A 82 12.90 -14.53 38.83
CA LYS A 82 14.34 -14.29 39.00
C LYS A 82 14.72 -13.96 40.45
N ARG A 83 13.93 -13.11 41.12
CA ARG A 83 14.15 -12.79 42.54
C ARG A 83 14.01 -14.02 43.44
N SER A 84 13.02 -14.87 43.19
CA SER A 84 12.82 -16.11 43.93
C SER A 84 13.93 -17.14 43.68
N ALA A 85 14.42 -17.26 42.44
CA ALA A 85 15.54 -18.13 42.10
C ALA A 85 16.83 -17.70 42.83
N SER A 86 17.10 -16.39 42.90
CA SER A 86 18.28 -15.85 43.60
C SER A 86 18.31 -16.16 45.11
N LEU A 87 17.19 -16.47 45.74
CA LEU A 87 17.14 -16.82 47.17
C LEU A 87 17.62 -18.25 47.46
N LEU A 88 17.61 -19.13 46.45
CA LEU A 88 17.98 -20.55 46.61
C LEU A 88 19.48 -20.81 46.39
N ASP A 89 20.21 -19.90 45.74
CA ASP A 89 21.63 -20.10 45.37
C ASP A 89 22.64 -19.75 46.49
N ASN A 90 22.18 -19.44 47.72
CA ASN A 90 23.08 -19.20 48.86
C ASN A 90 23.53 -20.47 49.59
N ASP A 91 23.09 -21.67 49.18
CA ASP A 91 23.57 -22.92 49.75
C ASP A 91 24.84 -23.38 49.02
N SER A 92 25.97 -22.93 49.56
CA SER A 92 27.36 -23.38 49.33
C SER A 92 27.49 -24.60 48.41
N THR A 93 27.44 -24.39 47.10
CA THR A 93 27.81 -25.43 46.15
C THR A 93 29.33 -25.60 46.24
N PRO A 94 29.84 -26.80 46.57
CA PRO A 94 31.26 -27.05 46.60
C PRO A 94 31.82 -26.82 45.19
N GLU A 95 32.82 -25.95 45.13
CA GLU A 95 33.53 -25.47 43.96
C GLU A 95 34.12 -26.66 43.16
N MET A 96 33.32 -27.30 42.30
CA MET A 96 33.83 -28.29 41.35
C MET A 96 34.64 -27.55 40.30
N LYS A 97 35.96 -27.61 40.44
CA LYS A 97 36.94 -27.20 39.43
C LYS A 97 36.62 -27.88 38.09
N VAL A 98 35.90 -27.17 37.23
CA VAL A 98 35.68 -27.61 35.85
C VAL A 98 37.01 -27.45 35.11
N PRO A 99 37.64 -28.53 34.64
CA PRO A 99 38.90 -28.44 33.90
C PRO A 99 38.68 -27.65 32.61
N ALA A 100 39.62 -26.75 32.33
CA ALA A 100 39.64 -25.94 31.12
C ALA A 100 39.61 -26.84 29.87
N SER A 101 38.43 -26.97 29.28
CA SER A 101 38.24 -27.62 28.00
C SER A 101 38.72 -26.67 26.91
N ASP A 102 39.81 -27.07 26.25
CA ASP A 102 40.45 -26.35 25.16
C ASP A 102 39.43 -25.98 24.08
N SER A 103 39.18 -24.67 23.98
CA SER A 103 38.33 -24.09 22.94
C SER A 103 38.92 -24.38 21.56
N VAL A 104 38.35 -25.37 20.89
CA VAL A 104 38.71 -25.75 19.52
C VAL A 104 38.49 -24.53 18.61
N SER A 105 39.60 -23.92 18.22
CA SER A 105 39.65 -22.78 17.30
C SER A 105 38.96 -23.13 15.99
N LEU A 106 37.71 -22.70 15.85
CA LEU A 106 36.93 -22.80 14.61
C LEU A 106 37.59 -21.89 13.57
N ARG A 107 38.56 -22.46 12.84
CA ARG A 107 39.18 -21.86 11.65
C ARG A 107 38.08 -21.36 10.72
N LYS A 108 37.95 -20.04 10.67
CA LYS A 108 36.99 -19.29 9.86
C LYS A 108 37.31 -19.51 8.39
N HIS A 109 36.79 -20.59 7.81
CA HIS A 109 36.84 -20.84 6.38
C HIS A 109 36.15 -19.66 5.66
N ARG A 110 36.96 -18.74 5.13
CA ARG A 110 36.54 -17.73 4.16
C ARG A 110 36.04 -18.46 2.92
N ARG A 111 34.73 -18.72 2.87
CA ARG A 111 34.05 -19.26 1.69
C ARG A 111 34.30 -18.29 0.53
N LYS A 112 35.09 -18.73 -0.45
CA LYS A 112 35.29 -18.02 -1.72
C LYS A 112 33.92 -17.66 -2.27
N HIS A 113 33.65 -16.37 -2.45
CA HIS A 113 32.42 -15.85 -3.02
C HIS A 113 32.25 -16.41 -4.44
N ARG A 114 31.45 -17.47 -4.58
CA ARG A 114 31.01 -17.94 -5.89
C ARG A 114 30.25 -16.78 -6.54
N LYS A 115 30.57 -16.47 -7.80
CA LYS A 115 29.83 -15.49 -8.61
C LYS A 115 28.33 -15.82 -8.49
N PRO A 116 27.47 -14.83 -8.18
CA PRO A 116 26.05 -15.09 -7.98
C PRO A 116 25.51 -15.76 -9.25
N LYS A 117 24.85 -16.92 -9.07
CA LYS A 117 24.09 -17.53 -10.15
C LYS A 117 23.04 -16.51 -10.58
N ASP A 118 22.95 -16.27 -11.88
CA ASP A 118 22.02 -15.34 -12.48
C ASP A 118 20.59 -15.71 -12.05
N ARG A 119 20.04 -14.94 -11.11
CA ARG A 119 18.76 -15.26 -10.46
C ARG A 119 17.63 -14.62 -11.25
N VAL A 120 16.52 -15.33 -11.40
CA VAL A 120 15.39 -14.82 -12.16
C VAL A 120 14.51 -13.91 -11.29
N VAL A 121 14.44 -12.63 -11.62
CA VAL A 121 13.56 -11.66 -10.94
C VAL A 121 12.32 -11.42 -11.79
N LYS A 122 11.18 -11.98 -11.35
CA LYS A 122 9.89 -11.82 -12.05
C LYS A 122 9.43 -10.36 -12.03
N CYS A 123 8.94 -9.86 -13.16
CA CYS A 123 8.28 -8.56 -13.21
C CYS A 123 6.93 -8.62 -12.49
N THR A 124 6.37 -7.48 -12.10
CA THR A 124 5.11 -7.43 -11.35
C THR A 124 3.98 -8.08 -12.12
N HIS A 125 3.91 -7.87 -13.43
CA HIS A 125 2.87 -8.46 -14.27
C HIS A 125 2.96 -10.00 -14.31
N CYS A 126 4.12 -10.56 -14.65
CA CYS A 126 4.33 -12.01 -14.66
C CYS A 126 4.13 -12.64 -13.28
N TYR A 127 4.51 -11.94 -12.20
CA TYR A 127 4.26 -12.40 -10.84
C TYR A 127 2.75 -12.56 -10.56
N PHE A 128 1.94 -11.57 -10.93
CA PHE A 128 0.48 -11.63 -10.72
C PHE A 128 -0.21 -12.67 -11.63
N GLN A 129 0.32 -12.87 -12.84
CA GLN A 129 -0.24 -13.82 -13.82
C GLN A 129 0.32 -15.24 -13.67
N GLY A 130 1.26 -15.48 -12.75
CA GLY A 130 1.92 -16.78 -12.61
C GLY A 130 2.79 -17.18 -13.81
N LEU A 131 3.16 -16.24 -14.68
CA LEU A 131 3.96 -16.48 -15.87
C LEU A 131 5.45 -16.61 -15.54
N ASP A 132 6.19 -17.28 -16.43
CA ASP A 132 7.64 -17.31 -16.39
C ASP A 132 8.25 -16.06 -17.05
N CYS A 133 9.33 -15.58 -16.46
CA CYS A 133 9.97 -14.32 -16.82
C CYS A 133 11.43 -14.63 -17.17
N ASP A 134 11.89 -14.21 -18.34
CA ASP A 134 13.15 -14.57 -19.00
C ASP A 134 14.29 -13.58 -18.74
N ASN A 135 14.24 -12.80 -17.65
CA ASN A 135 15.26 -11.81 -17.26
C ASN A 135 15.62 -10.71 -18.29
N GLY A 136 14.97 -10.66 -19.45
CA GLY A 136 15.17 -9.57 -20.41
C GLY A 136 14.85 -8.20 -19.80
N ALA A 137 15.44 -7.13 -20.34
CA ALA A 137 15.12 -5.74 -19.96
C ALA A 137 13.60 -5.48 -20.01
N ARG A 138 12.93 -6.09 -20.99
CA ARG A 138 11.49 -6.39 -21.01
C ARG A 138 11.35 -7.90 -21.26
N CYS A 139 10.56 -8.60 -20.45
CA CYS A 139 10.37 -10.04 -20.65
C CYS A 139 9.52 -10.33 -21.89
N GLU A 140 9.75 -11.48 -22.53
CA GLU A 140 9.05 -11.88 -23.77
C GLU A 140 7.52 -11.84 -23.60
N ALA A 141 7.02 -12.30 -22.46
CA ALA A 141 5.60 -12.25 -22.12
C ALA A 141 5.04 -10.80 -22.13
N CYS A 142 5.75 -9.85 -21.52
CA CYS A 142 5.33 -8.44 -21.54
C CYS A 142 5.48 -7.79 -22.93
N VAL A 143 6.46 -8.23 -23.73
CA VAL A 143 6.62 -7.77 -25.11
C VAL A 143 5.43 -8.21 -25.97
N LYS A 144 5.07 -9.50 -25.92
CA LYS A 144 3.90 -10.05 -26.63
C LYS A 144 2.60 -9.38 -26.18
N GLY A 145 2.45 -9.18 -24.87
CA GLY A 145 1.28 -8.50 -24.30
C GLY A 145 1.22 -6.98 -24.56
N LYS A 146 2.28 -6.37 -25.13
CA LYS A 146 2.43 -4.90 -25.26
C LYS A 146 2.27 -4.16 -23.92
N ILE A 147 2.69 -4.79 -22.82
CA ILE A 147 2.60 -4.25 -21.46
C ILE A 147 3.97 -3.73 -21.02
N GLU A 148 3.97 -2.75 -20.12
CA GLU A 148 5.18 -2.22 -19.50
C GLU A 148 5.76 -3.21 -18.47
N CYS A 149 6.97 -3.70 -18.72
CA CYS A 149 7.64 -4.67 -17.87
C CYS A 149 8.32 -3.95 -16.70
N LYS A 150 7.65 -3.89 -15.55
CA LYS A 150 8.20 -3.29 -14.33
C LYS A 150 8.61 -4.34 -13.32
N ARG A 151 9.83 -4.24 -12.79
CA ARG A 151 10.29 -5.07 -11.66
C ARG A 151 10.23 -4.26 -10.37
N ARG A 152 9.85 -4.93 -9.27
CA ARG A 152 9.81 -4.27 -7.96
C ARG A 152 11.19 -4.29 -7.32
N GLN A 153 11.71 -3.12 -6.95
CA GLN A 153 12.98 -3.03 -6.23
C GLN A 153 12.81 -3.54 -4.80
N CYS A 154 13.84 -4.22 -4.29
CA CYS A 154 13.87 -4.72 -2.93
C CYS A 154 13.91 -3.56 -1.93
N ASN A 155 12.86 -3.42 -1.12
CA ASN A 155 12.77 -2.37 -0.09
C ASN A 155 13.94 -2.43 0.91
N THR A 156 14.34 -3.63 1.34
CA THR A 156 15.43 -3.79 2.32
C THR A 156 16.80 -3.50 1.75
N TYR A 157 16.97 -3.59 0.43
CA TYR A 157 18.21 -3.21 -0.24
C TYR A 157 18.38 -1.68 -0.30
N GLY A 158 17.29 -0.91 -0.24
CA GLY A 158 17.33 0.56 -0.20
C GLY A 158 18.14 1.14 0.97
N HIS A 159 18.39 0.34 2.02
CA HIS A 159 19.21 0.73 3.18
C HIS A 159 20.73 0.52 2.99
N GLY A 160 21.16 0.05 1.81
CA GLY A 160 22.57 -0.10 1.44
C GLY A 160 22.92 -1.48 0.86
N PRO A 161 24.06 -1.58 0.15
CA PRO A 161 24.54 -2.85 -0.40
C PRO A 161 24.72 -3.90 0.71
N GLY A 162 24.30 -5.13 0.45
CA GLY A 162 24.38 -6.25 1.41
C GLY A 162 23.35 -6.25 2.56
N LYS A 163 22.43 -5.29 2.62
CA LYS A 163 21.39 -5.24 3.68
C LYS A 163 20.25 -6.23 3.49
N CYS A 164 20.03 -6.72 2.27
CA CYS A 164 19.06 -7.78 2.05
C CYS A 164 19.59 -9.11 2.57
N ARG A 165 19.07 -9.58 3.72
CA ARG A 165 19.46 -10.87 4.32
C ARG A 165 18.92 -12.11 3.59
N ARG A 166 18.02 -11.93 2.61
CA ARG A 166 17.38 -13.02 1.87
C ARG A 166 18.31 -13.50 0.75
N ARG A 167 18.86 -14.71 0.89
CA ARG A 167 19.75 -15.32 -0.13
C ARG A 167 19.12 -15.37 -1.52
N ASN A 168 17.81 -15.64 -1.59
CA ASN A 168 17.03 -15.65 -2.83
C ASN A 168 15.91 -14.59 -2.77
N CYS A 169 16.28 -13.32 -2.63
CA CYS A 169 15.27 -12.25 -2.66
C CYS A 169 14.53 -12.26 -4.00
N PRO A 170 13.18 -12.32 -4.02
CA PRO A 170 12.40 -12.31 -5.27
C PRO A 170 12.30 -10.91 -5.90
N PHE A 171 12.89 -9.89 -5.28
CA PHE A 171 12.84 -8.50 -5.71
C PHE A 171 14.18 -8.06 -6.30
N ALA A 172 14.13 -7.11 -7.24
CA ALA A 172 15.30 -6.60 -7.95
C ALA A 172 16.25 -5.85 -6.99
N HIS A 173 17.53 -6.17 -7.06
CA HIS A 173 18.64 -5.42 -6.47
C HIS A 173 19.37 -4.65 -7.59
N PRO A 174 20.05 -3.53 -7.28
CA PRO A 174 20.88 -2.78 -8.23
C PRO A 174 21.95 -3.63 -8.90
N GLU A 175 22.50 -4.62 -8.19
CA GLU A 175 23.49 -5.57 -8.72
C GLU A 175 22.93 -6.46 -9.84
N ASP A 176 21.60 -6.62 -9.93
CA ASP A 176 20.99 -7.43 -10.98
C ASP A 176 20.91 -6.70 -12.34
N GLY A 177 21.24 -5.40 -12.41
CA GLY A 177 21.39 -4.67 -13.68
C GLY A 177 20.08 -4.38 -14.45
N TYR A 178 18.91 -4.54 -13.84
CA TYR A 178 17.64 -4.25 -14.51
C TYR A 178 17.39 -2.73 -14.65
N PRO A 179 17.17 -2.19 -15.87
CA PRO A 179 16.92 -0.76 -16.06
C PRO A 179 15.52 -0.31 -15.58
N ASN A 180 14.55 -1.23 -15.56
CA ASN A 180 13.13 -0.92 -15.33
C ASN A 180 12.64 -1.33 -13.93
N THR A 181 13.24 -0.77 -12.88
CA THR A 181 12.85 -1.06 -11.49
C THR A 181 12.03 0.08 -10.88
N ILE A 182 10.91 -0.26 -10.22
CA ILE A 182 10.13 0.71 -9.42
C ILE A 182 10.56 0.62 -7.96
N ASN A 183 10.94 1.77 -7.39
CA ASN A 183 11.11 1.91 -5.95
C ASN A 183 9.77 2.20 -5.28
N VAL A 184 9.30 1.29 -4.40
CA VAL A 184 7.98 1.40 -3.78
C VAL A 184 7.97 2.39 -2.60
N HIS A 185 9.15 2.77 -2.07
CA HIS A 185 9.24 3.73 -0.97
C HIS A 185 8.87 5.17 -1.35
N ASN A 186 8.93 5.54 -2.63
CA ASN A 186 8.61 6.91 -3.06
C ASN A 186 7.11 7.18 -3.31
N ARG A 187 6.20 6.24 -3.00
CA ARG A 187 4.76 6.48 -3.18
C ARG A 187 4.15 7.50 -2.22
N LYS A 188 4.88 7.94 -1.18
CA LYS A 188 4.36 8.94 -0.23
C LYS A 188 4.41 10.40 -0.72
N VAL A 189 4.98 10.70 -1.89
CA VAL A 189 5.17 12.10 -2.32
C VAL A 189 4.21 12.57 -3.44
N MET A 190 3.38 11.70 -4.01
CA MET A 190 2.48 12.07 -5.13
C MET A 190 0.97 12.13 -4.83
N GLN A 191 0.55 12.04 -3.56
CA GLN A 191 -0.88 12.20 -3.22
C GLN A 191 -1.29 13.59 -2.70
N THR A 192 -0.38 14.59 -2.66
CA THR A 192 -0.71 15.94 -2.14
C THR A 192 -0.61 17.08 -3.16
N LYS A 193 -0.26 16.84 -4.44
CA LYS A 193 -0.37 17.90 -5.45
C LYS A 193 -1.76 17.89 -6.07
N GLY A 194 -2.49 18.96 -5.75
CA GLY A 194 -3.90 19.17 -6.00
C GLY A 194 -4.38 18.72 -7.38
N ARG A 195 -5.56 18.09 -7.37
CA ARG A 195 -6.45 18.14 -8.53
C ARG A 195 -6.60 19.62 -8.92
N PRO A 196 -6.32 20.02 -10.17
CA PRO A 196 -6.74 21.34 -10.63
C PRO A 196 -8.25 21.43 -10.50
N ALA A 197 -8.74 22.53 -9.90
CA ALA A 197 -10.15 22.83 -9.89
C ALA A 197 -10.65 22.87 -11.33
N LEU A 198 -11.59 21.99 -11.66
CA LEU A 198 -12.39 22.12 -12.87
C LEU A 198 -13.29 23.34 -12.66
N SER A 199 -12.86 24.49 -13.15
CA SER A 199 -13.74 25.62 -13.40
C SER A 199 -14.61 25.27 -14.61
N TYR A 200 -15.89 25.02 -14.36
CA TYR A 200 -16.95 25.11 -15.36
C TYR A 200 -17.57 26.50 -15.27
#